data_AF-A0A397W134-F1
#
_entry.id   AF-A0A397W134-F1
#
_cell.length_a   1.000
_cell.length_b   1.000
_cell.length_c   1.000
_cell.angle_alpha   90.00
_cell.angle_beta   90.00
_cell.angle_gamma   90.00
#
_symmetry.space_group_name_H-M   'P 1'
#
loop_
_entity.id
_entity.type
_entity.pdbx_description
1 polymer ?
#
loop_
_entity_poly.entity_id
_entity_poly.type
_entity_poly.pdbx_seq_one_letter_code
_entity_poly.pdbx_strand_id
1 'polypeptide(L)'
;MEKLQIDFKTYPGHIRPPLFDMIPLDYIEFDALHLFLRITDRLWTMMLAEIEEKGLFNDISRQVIINEMKRLKIAFDFWEEESHIWKYTSLSGDDKKKVLNEFNLNILFRPSRAHILRQLWDEFFNLYKAMINPFTDPQQFKQQLHGQKGNKGHEPEGLNNLPKMENKDWSPIVNKYIENKG
;
A
#
# COMPACT_ATOMS: atom_id res chain seq x y z
N MET A 1 -35.56 -12.14 26.91
CA MET A 1 -34.28 -12.05 26.18
C MET A 1 -33.86 -10.59 26.23
N GLU A 2 -32.91 -10.25 27.10
CA GLU A 2 -32.32 -8.91 27.15
C GLU A 2 -31.53 -8.70 25.85
N LYS A 3 -31.92 -7.67 25.08
CA LYS A 3 -31.06 -7.16 24.01
C LYS A 3 -29.88 -6.48 24.70
N LEU A 4 -28.71 -7.13 24.70
CA LEU A 4 -27.45 -6.48 24.96
C LEU A 4 -27.21 -5.48 23.81
N GLN A 5 -27.83 -4.29 23.89
CA GLN A 5 -27.42 -3.16 23.06
C GLN A 5 -26.04 -2.74 23.53
N ILE A 6 -25.02 -3.37 22.96
CA ILE A 6 -23.63 -2.96 23.17
C ILE A 6 -23.52 -1.55 22.59
N ASP A 7 -23.33 -0.55 23.47
CA ASP A 7 -23.17 0.83 23.06
C ASP A 7 -21.86 0.93 22.27
N PHE A 8 -21.95 0.99 20.94
CA PHE A 8 -20.80 1.09 20.03
C PHE A 8 -19.89 2.29 20.36
N LYS A 9 -20.36 3.28 21.13
CA LYS A 9 -19.54 4.40 21.64
C LYS A 9 -18.51 3.99 22.68
N THR A 10 -18.65 2.81 23.29
CA THR A 10 -17.64 2.27 24.23
C THR A 10 -16.33 1.90 23.53
N TYR A 11 -16.35 1.65 22.21
CA TYR A 11 -15.15 1.34 21.43
C TYR A 11 -14.70 2.58 20.63
N PRO A 12 -13.50 3.14 20.91
CA PRO A 12 -12.99 4.28 20.15
C PRO A 12 -12.83 3.93 18.66
N GLY A 13 -13.23 4.85 17.77
CA GLY A 13 -13.12 4.69 16.32
C GLY A 13 -14.43 4.38 15.57
N HIS A 14 -15.55 4.22 16.28
CA HIS A 14 -16.86 3.99 15.67
C HIS A 14 -17.64 5.30 15.50
N ILE A 15 -17.91 5.69 14.25
CA ILE A 15 -18.66 6.91 13.91
C ILE A 15 -20.17 6.63 13.78
N ARG A 16 -20.53 5.38 13.44
CA ARG A 16 -21.91 4.95 13.17
C ARG A 16 -22.20 3.62 13.88
N PRO A 17 -23.47 3.33 14.19
CA PRO A 17 -23.86 2.04 14.73
C PRO A 17 -23.51 0.90 13.76
N PRO A 18 -23.17 -0.30 14.27
CA PRO A 18 -22.92 -1.46 13.43
C PRO A 18 -24.17 -1.82 12.62
N LEU A 19 -23.96 -2.25 11.37
CA LEU A 19 -25.05 -2.65 10.46
C LEU A 19 -25.79 -3.89 10.99
N PHE A 20 -25.07 -4.77 11.68
CA PHE A 20 -25.59 -5.97 12.31
C PHE A 20 -25.39 -5.85 13.82
N ASP A 21 -26.40 -5.31 14.52
CA ASP A 21 -26.42 -5.19 15.98
C ASP A 21 -26.49 -6.55 16.71
N MET A 22 -26.80 -7.62 15.97
CA MET A 22 -26.82 -8.99 16.46
C MET A 22 -25.42 -9.62 16.61
N ILE A 23 -24.38 -9.07 15.97
CA ILE A 23 -23.01 -9.58 16.05
C ILE A 23 -22.24 -8.69 17.03
N PRO A 24 -21.80 -9.21 18.19
CA PRO A 24 -21.00 -8.42 19.11
C PRO A 24 -19.69 -7.99 18.45
N LEU A 25 -19.26 -6.75 18.72
CA LEU A 25 -18.06 -6.15 18.11
C LEU A 25 -16.78 -6.93 18.44
N ASP A 26 -16.76 -7.66 19.57
CA ASP A 26 -15.64 -8.50 19.98
C ASP A 26 -15.39 -9.69 19.02
N TYR A 27 -16.33 -10.01 18.13
CA TYR A 27 -16.20 -11.05 17.09
C TYR A 27 -15.83 -10.49 15.70
N ILE A 28 -15.54 -9.19 15.59
CA ILE A 28 -15.05 -8.61 14.33
C ILE A 28 -13.55 -8.89 14.20
N GLU A 29 -13.23 -9.88 13.36
CA GLU A 29 -11.85 -10.20 13.00
C GLU A 29 -11.38 -9.35 11.82
N PHE A 30 -10.14 -8.88 11.90
CA PHE A 30 -9.55 -8.08 10.84
C PHE A 30 -8.98 -8.98 9.74
N ASP A 31 -9.45 -8.80 8.50
CA ASP A 31 -8.99 -9.60 7.38
C ASP A 31 -7.63 -9.13 6.85
N ALA A 32 -6.57 -9.75 7.36
CA ALA A 32 -5.19 -9.46 6.98
C ALA A 32 -4.91 -9.72 5.48
N LEU A 33 -5.59 -10.70 4.87
CA LEU A 33 -5.42 -11.02 3.45
C LEU A 33 -5.98 -9.89 2.59
N HIS A 34 -7.21 -9.45 2.84
CA HIS A 34 -7.82 -8.36 2.08
C HIS A 34 -7.07 -7.04 2.25
N LEU A 35 -6.53 -6.76 3.44
CA LEU A 35 -5.68 -5.60 3.66
C LEU A 35 -4.40 -5.68 2.80
N PHE A 36 -3.72 -6.82 2.79
CA PHE A 36 -2.54 -7.04 1.97
C PHE A 36 -2.81 -6.84 0.47
N LEU A 37 -3.91 -7.40 -0.03
CA LEU A 37 -4.31 -7.25 -1.44
C LEU A 37 -4.55 -5.79 -1.78
N ARG A 38 -5.18 -5.03 -0.88
CA ARG A 38 -5.50 -3.60 -1.08
C ARG A 38 -4.28 -2.70 -0.99
N ILE A 39 -3.38 -2.93 -0.03
CA ILE A 39 -2.14 -2.17 0.11
C ILE A 39 -1.27 -2.37 -1.13
N THR A 40 -1.15 -3.61 -1.62
CA THR A 40 -0.37 -3.90 -2.82
C THR A 40 -0.90 -3.15 -4.04
N ASP A 41 -2.22 -3.08 -4.23
CA ASP A 41 -2.83 -2.29 -5.30
C ASP A 41 -2.47 -0.80 -5.20
N ARG A 42 -2.47 -0.25 -3.99
CA ARG A 42 -2.12 1.15 -3.75
C ARG A 42 -0.64 1.42 -4.02
N LEU A 43 0.25 0.56 -3.55
CA LEU A 43 1.69 0.68 -3.80
C LEU A 43 2.01 0.57 -5.29
N TRP A 44 1.38 -0.38 -5.99
CA TRP A 44 1.51 -0.54 -7.43
C TRP A 44 1.03 0.70 -8.19
N THR A 45 -0.17 1.18 -7.87
CA THR A 45 -0.74 2.39 -8.49
C THR A 45 0.13 3.62 -8.23
N MET A 46 0.66 3.76 -7.02
CA MET A 46 1.54 4.87 -6.66
C MET A 46 2.85 4.86 -7.46
N MET A 47 3.44 3.68 -7.67
CA MET A 47 4.62 3.54 -8.50
C MET A 47 4.36 3.99 -9.94
N LEU A 48 3.26 3.54 -10.55
CA LEU A 48 2.87 3.93 -11.90
C LEU A 48 2.58 5.43 -12.00
N ALA A 49 1.85 5.99 -11.02
CA ALA A 49 1.55 7.42 -10.97
C ALA A 49 2.82 8.27 -10.86
N GLU A 50 3.84 7.85 -10.10
CA GLU A 50 5.11 8.60 -10.02
C GLU A 50 5.87 8.60 -11.36
N ILE A 51 5.79 7.51 -12.13
CA ILE A 51 6.41 7.41 -13.46
C ILE A 51 5.65 8.31 -14.45
N GLU A 52 4.32 8.32 -14.36
CA GLU A 52 3.44 9.17 -15.17
C GLU A 52 3.65 10.66 -14.87
N GLU A 53 3.71 11.06 -13.61
CA GLU A 53 3.97 12.45 -13.18
C GLU A 53 5.30 12.98 -13.72
N LYS A 54 6.30 12.10 -13.86
CA LYS A 54 7.61 12.44 -14.43
C LYS A 54 7.63 12.45 -15.97
N GLY A 55 6.50 12.17 -16.62
CA GLY A 55 6.40 12.06 -18.08
C GLY A 55 7.17 10.87 -18.65
N LEU A 56 7.48 9.87 -17.83
CA LEU A 56 8.27 8.70 -18.22
C LEU A 56 7.40 7.50 -18.60
N PHE A 57 6.08 7.60 -18.43
CA PHE A 57 5.15 6.51 -18.74
C PHE A 57 4.88 6.40 -20.26
N ASN A 58 5.78 5.73 -20.96
CA ASN A 58 5.78 5.52 -22.40
C ASN A 58 6.00 4.04 -22.76
N ASP A 59 6.10 3.73 -24.06
CA ASP A 59 6.29 2.36 -24.54
C ASP A 59 7.54 1.69 -23.97
N ILE A 60 8.62 2.46 -23.78
CA ILE A 60 9.88 1.93 -23.23
C ILE A 60 9.66 1.52 -21.77
N SER A 61 9.10 2.40 -20.94
CA SER A 61 8.85 2.07 -19.52
C SER A 61 7.86 0.91 -19.38
N ARG A 62 6.81 0.88 -20.22
CA ARG A 62 5.83 -0.22 -20.24
C ARG A 62 6.51 -1.55 -20.59
N GLN A 63 7.36 -1.57 -21.61
CA GLN A 63 8.09 -2.77 -22.01
C GLN A 63 9.07 -3.24 -20.92
N VAL A 64 9.74 -2.31 -20.23
CA VAL A 64 10.60 -2.63 -19.08
C VAL A 64 9.80 -3.30 -17.97
N ILE A 65 8.62 -2.79 -17.63
CA ILE A 65 7.71 -3.40 -16.63
C ILE A 65 7.25 -4.78 -17.08
N ILE A 66 6.81 -4.93 -18.34
CA ILE A 66 6.37 -6.23 -18.89
C ILE A 66 7.51 -7.26 -18.83
N ASN A 67 8.74 -6.88 -19.19
CA ASN A 67 9.89 -7.77 -19.16
C ASN A 67 10.22 -8.22 -17.73
N GLU A 68 10.10 -7.32 -16.77
CA GLU A 68 10.30 -7.65 -15.36
C GLU A 68 9.19 -8.57 -14.83
N MET A 69 7.94 -8.36 -15.24
CA MET A 69 6.83 -9.27 -14.91
C MET A 69 7.05 -10.66 -15.50
N LYS A 70 7.55 -10.74 -16.75
CA LYS A 70 7.94 -12.01 -17.37
C LYS A 70 9.06 -12.71 -16.59
N ARG A 71 10.05 -11.97 -16.07
CA ARG A 71 11.10 -12.52 -15.19
C ARG A 71 10.50 -13.17 -13.93
N LEU A 72 9.47 -12.54 -13.36
CA LEU A 72 8.71 -13.06 -12.22
C LEU A 72 7.72 -14.19 -12.57
N LYS A 73 7.62 -14.56 -13.86
CA LYS A 73 6.67 -15.53 -14.41
C LYS A 73 5.21 -15.14 -14.18
N ILE A 74 4.91 -13.85 -14.30
CA ILE A 74 3.56 -13.28 -14.16
C ILE A 74 3.09 -12.85 -15.55
N ALA A 75 1.88 -13.29 -15.93
CA ALA A 75 1.23 -12.83 -17.16
C ALA A 75 0.72 -11.40 -16.93
N PHE A 76 1.28 -10.43 -17.65
CA PHE A 76 0.99 -9.02 -17.44
C PHE A 76 1.21 -8.23 -18.74
N ASP A 77 0.23 -7.42 -19.10
CA ASP A 77 0.27 -6.53 -20.27
C ASP A 77 -0.41 -5.19 -19.98
N PHE A 78 -0.12 -4.21 -20.82
CA PHE A 78 -0.79 -2.90 -20.87
C PHE A 78 -1.62 -2.78 -22.15
N TRP A 79 -2.76 -2.09 -22.08
CA TRP A 79 -3.54 -1.72 -23.24
C TRP A 79 -4.13 -0.32 -23.06
N GLU A 80 -4.35 0.38 -24.17
CA GLU A 80 -4.97 1.69 -24.19
C GLU A 80 -6.47 1.53 -24.47
N GLU A 81 -7.31 2.19 -23.68
CA GLU A 81 -8.74 2.32 -23.99
C GLU A 81 -8.99 3.49 -24.94
N GLU A 82 -10.18 3.52 -25.57
CA GLU A 82 -10.61 4.59 -26.48
C GLU A 82 -10.51 6.01 -25.88
N SER A 83 -10.49 6.11 -24.55
CA SER A 83 -10.33 7.35 -23.77
C SER A 83 -8.88 7.82 -23.61
N HIS A 84 -7.91 7.17 -24.26
CA HIS A 84 -6.46 7.35 -24.03
C HIS A 84 -6.00 7.01 -22.60
N ILE A 85 -6.83 6.27 -21.86
CA ILE A 85 -6.50 5.79 -20.53
C ILE A 85 -5.81 4.44 -20.67
N TRP A 86 -4.58 4.35 -20.16
CA TRP A 86 -3.85 3.10 -20.10
C TRP A 86 -4.38 2.21 -18.97
N LYS A 87 -4.66 0.97 -19.30
CA LYS A 87 -5.03 -0.11 -18.38
C LYS A 87 -3.95 -1.17 -18.37
N TYR A 88 -4.04 -2.05 -17.39
CA TYR A 88 -3.09 -3.12 -17.18
C TYR A 88 -3.76 -4.34 -16.56
N THR A 89 -3.12 -5.50 -16.72
CA THR A 89 -3.62 -6.78 -16.18
C THR A 89 -3.76 -6.71 -14.67
N SER A 90 -4.94 -7.06 -14.15
CA SER A 90 -5.14 -7.16 -12.70
C SER A 90 -4.32 -8.30 -12.13
N LEU A 91 -3.61 -8.04 -11.02
CA LEU A 91 -2.76 -9.04 -10.37
C LEU A 91 -3.58 -9.92 -9.43
N SER A 92 -3.35 -11.24 -9.48
CA SER A 92 -3.92 -12.18 -8.52
C SER A 92 -3.22 -12.05 -7.14
N GLY A 93 -3.77 -12.69 -6.10
CA GLY A 93 -3.20 -12.60 -4.75
C GLY A 93 -1.75 -13.11 -4.67
N ASP A 94 -1.46 -14.21 -5.36
CA ASP A 94 -0.10 -14.77 -5.40
C ASP A 94 0.85 -13.91 -6.23
N ASP A 95 0.37 -13.35 -7.35
CA ASP A 95 1.16 -12.43 -8.16
C ASP A 95 1.48 -11.15 -7.41
N LYS A 96 0.51 -10.58 -6.68
CA LYS A 96 0.71 -9.42 -5.80
C LYS A 96 1.81 -9.68 -4.78
N LYS A 97 1.85 -10.87 -4.19
CA LYS A 97 2.89 -11.27 -3.22
C LYS A 97 4.27 -11.34 -3.85
N LYS A 98 4.37 -11.94 -5.05
CA LYS A 98 5.62 -11.96 -5.81
C LYS A 98 6.08 -10.56 -6.21
N VAL A 99 5.19 -9.74 -6.75
CA VAL A 99 5.49 -8.35 -7.13
C VAL A 99 5.97 -7.56 -5.93
N LEU A 100 5.24 -7.59 -4.82
CA LEU A 100 5.62 -6.85 -3.62
C LEU A 100 6.99 -7.29 -3.11
N ASN A 101 7.32 -8.58 -3.15
CA ASN A 101 8.57 -9.10 -2.58
C ASN A 101 9.77 -9.03 -3.54
N GLU A 102 9.57 -9.17 -4.86
CA GLU A 102 10.65 -9.50 -5.80
C GLU A 102 10.77 -8.54 -7.00
N PHE A 103 9.84 -7.61 -7.20
CA PHE A 103 9.91 -6.66 -8.31
C PHE A 103 11.11 -5.71 -8.17
N ASN A 104 11.95 -5.63 -9.20
CA ASN A 104 13.15 -4.80 -9.18
C ASN A 104 12.85 -3.34 -9.52
N LEU A 105 12.71 -2.50 -8.49
CA LEU A 105 12.43 -1.07 -8.64
C LEU A 105 13.58 -0.28 -9.28
N ASN A 106 14.81 -0.79 -9.28
CA ASN A 106 15.97 -0.09 -9.86
C ASN A 106 15.90 0.04 -11.39
N ILE A 107 15.03 -0.74 -12.04
CA ILE A 107 14.84 -0.65 -13.49
C ILE A 107 14.01 0.58 -13.90
N LEU A 108 13.28 1.19 -12.95
CA LEU A 108 12.39 2.33 -13.19
C LEU A 108 12.83 3.60 -12.46
N PHE A 109 13.55 3.46 -11.35
CA PHE A 109 13.94 4.59 -10.50
C PHE A 109 15.45 4.65 -10.28
N ARG A 110 15.95 5.87 -10.04
CA ARG A 110 17.34 6.05 -9.57
C ARG A 110 17.56 5.25 -8.27
N PRO A 111 18.76 4.71 -8.01
CA PRO A 111 19.01 3.82 -6.89
C PRO A 111 18.54 4.35 -5.53
N SER A 112 18.72 5.64 -5.26
CA SER A 112 18.25 6.27 -4.02
C SER A 112 16.73 6.24 -3.87
N ARG A 113 15.96 6.53 -4.92
CA ARG A 113 14.50 6.48 -4.90
C ARG A 113 13.98 5.04 -4.88
N ALA A 114 14.61 4.16 -5.64
CA ALA A 114 14.29 2.72 -5.64
C ALA A 114 14.46 2.12 -4.24
N HIS A 115 15.53 2.51 -3.53
CA HIS A 115 15.77 2.06 -2.15
C HIS A 115 14.63 2.46 -1.20
N ILE A 116 14.19 3.73 -1.24
CA ILE A 116 13.09 4.22 -0.39
C ILE A 116 11.79 3.46 -0.70
N LEU A 117 11.47 3.26 -1.98
CA LEU A 117 10.28 2.50 -2.39
C LEU A 117 10.37 1.03 -1.96
N ARG A 118 11.54 0.42 -2.07
CA ARG A 118 11.80 -0.96 -1.62
C ARG A 118 11.60 -1.09 -0.11
N GLN A 119 12.18 -0.17 0.67
CA GLN A 119 11.99 -0.13 2.13
C GLN A 119 10.52 -0.03 2.50
N LEU A 120 9.77 0.88 1.86
CA LEU A 120 8.33 1.03 2.10
C LEU A 120 7.56 -0.26 1.81
N TRP A 121 7.85 -0.92 0.69
CA TRP A 121 7.20 -2.18 0.32
C TRP A 121 7.56 -3.31 1.29
N ASP A 122 8.81 -3.37 1.75
CA ASP A 122 9.28 -4.35 2.74
C ASP A 122 8.63 -4.15 4.11
N GLU A 123 8.49 -2.90 4.56
CA GLU A 123 7.82 -2.57 5.82
C GLU A 123 6.35 -3.00 5.81
N PHE A 124 5.62 -2.72 4.72
CA PHE A 124 4.25 -3.20 4.58
C PHE A 124 4.16 -4.73 4.51
N PHE A 125 5.10 -5.39 3.83
CA PHE A 125 5.12 -6.84 3.77
C PHE A 125 5.42 -7.48 5.12
N ASN A 126 6.33 -6.89 5.91
CA ASN A 126 6.63 -7.32 7.26
C ASN A 126 5.45 -7.11 8.20
N LEU A 127 4.74 -5.99 8.06
CA LEU A 127 3.48 -5.74 8.79
C LEU A 127 2.46 -6.84 8.49
N TYR A 128 2.30 -7.22 7.22
CA TYR A 128 1.44 -8.32 6.82
C TYR A 128 1.86 -9.65 7.45
N LYS A 129 3.15 -10.00 7.39
CA LYS A 129 3.68 -11.23 8.03
C LYS A 129 3.40 -11.26 9.53
N ALA A 130 3.53 -10.12 10.21
CA ALA A 130 3.27 -10.01 11.62
C ALA A 130 1.76 -10.18 11.93
N MET A 131 0.87 -9.63 11.11
CA MET A 131 -0.59 -9.80 11.29
C MET A 131 -1.05 -11.26 11.16
N ILE A 132 -0.46 -12.03 10.23
CA ILE A 132 -0.85 -13.44 10.00
C ILE A 132 -0.11 -14.43 10.89
N ASN A 133 0.89 -13.97 11.66
CA ASN A 133 1.67 -14.84 12.54
C ASN A 133 0.92 -15.03 13.88
N PRO A 134 0.53 -16.27 14.23
CA PRO A 134 -0.24 -16.54 15.45
C PRO A 134 0.55 -16.26 16.74
N PHE A 135 1.87 -16.08 16.65
CA PHE A 135 2.75 -15.81 17.80
C PHE A 135 3.15 -14.34 17.92
N THR A 136 2.60 -13.45 17.09
CA THR A 136 2.90 -12.02 17.18
C THR A 136 2.31 -11.44 18.46
N ASP A 137 3.17 -10.88 19.31
CA ASP A 137 2.73 -10.13 20.50
C ASP A 137 2.09 -8.80 20.08
N PRO A 138 0.81 -8.55 20.42
CA PRO A 138 0.12 -7.30 20.09
C PRO A 138 0.81 -6.04 20.63
N GLN A 139 1.50 -6.13 21.77
CA GLN A 139 2.23 -4.98 22.34
C GLN A 139 3.47 -4.65 21.52
N GLN A 140 4.23 -5.66 21.09
CA GLN A 140 5.36 -5.48 20.18
C GLN A 140 4.92 -4.98 18.80
N PHE A 141 3.80 -5.50 18.26
CA PHE A 141 3.24 -5.04 16.99
C PHE A 141 2.87 -3.55 17.04
N LYS A 142 2.24 -3.10 18.13
CA LYS A 142 1.92 -1.69 18.36
C LYS A 142 3.17 -0.82 18.50
N GLN A 143 4.21 -1.31 19.19
CA GLN A 143 5.47 -0.59 19.36
C GLN A 143 6.25 -0.46 18.04
N GLN A 144 6.23 -1.46 17.17
CA GLN A 144 6.86 -1.39 15.85
C GLN A 144 6.26 -0.27 14.97
N LEU A 145 4.96 0.00 15.12
CA LEU A 145 4.27 1.11 14.45
C LEU A 145 4.61 2.50 15.01
N HIS A 146 5.01 2.59 16.29
CA HIS A 146 5.37 3.85 16.96
C HIS A 146 6.89 4.08 17.07
N GLY A 147 7.72 3.04 16.91
CA GLY A 147 9.15 2.99 17.24
C GLY A 147 10.11 3.44 16.14
N GLN A 148 9.64 3.70 14.91
CA GLN A 148 10.52 4.22 13.84
C GLN A 148 10.93 5.70 14.00
N LYS A 149 10.57 6.38 15.10
CA LYS A 149 11.09 7.71 15.44
C LYS A 149 12.38 7.71 16.29
N GLY A 150 13.03 6.58 16.51
CA GLY A 150 14.21 6.53 17.37
C GLY A 150 15.20 5.42 17.05
N ASN A 151 15.93 5.54 15.95
CA ASN A 151 17.24 4.90 15.86
C ASN A 151 18.24 5.86 15.21
N LYS A 152 19.09 6.46 16.06
CA LYS A 152 20.27 7.21 15.62
C LYS A 152 21.30 6.21 15.09
N GLY A 153 21.52 6.21 13.79
CA GLY A 153 22.63 5.51 13.15
C GLY A 153 23.14 6.35 11.98
N HIS A 154 24.31 6.97 12.19
CA HIS A 154 25.17 7.68 11.23
C HIS A 154 24.46 8.37 10.05
N GLU A 155 24.30 9.70 10.16
CA GLU A 155 24.05 10.57 9.01
C GLU A 155 25.23 10.49 8.04
N PRO A 156 25.04 10.06 6.78
CA PRO A 156 26.00 10.38 5.74
C PRO A 156 25.87 11.88 5.45
N GLU A 157 26.94 12.63 5.68
CA GLU A 157 27.06 14.05 5.32
C GLU A 157 26.68 14.23 3.84
N GLY A 158 25.54 14.88 3.58
CA GLY A 158 25.07 15.17 2.22
C GLY A 158 23.56 15.34 2.02
N LEU A 159 22.71 15.01 3.01
CA LEU A 159 21.24 15.06 2.84
C LEU A 159 20.56 16.38 3.29
N ASN A 160 21.32 17.38 3.75
CA ASN A 160 20.76 18.64 4.27
C ASN A 160 20.14 19.57 3.22
N ASN A 161 20.13 19.20 1.93
CA ASN A 161 19.58 20.02 0.85
C ASN A 161 18.34 19.42 0.15
N LEU A 162 17.69 18.39 0.72
CA LEU A 162 16.41 17.93 0.20
C LEU A 162 15.27 18.81 0.73
N PRO A 163 14.37 19.32 -0.14
CA PRO A 163 13.23 20.11 0.31
C PRO A 163 12.37 19.24 1.23
N LYS A 164 12.17 19.71 2.47
CA LYS A 164 11.22 19.11 3.40
C LYS A 164 9.84 19.19 2.74
N MET A 165 9.26 18.03 2.43
CA MET A 165 7.85 17.99 2.00
C MET A 165 7.01 18.44 3.18
N GLU A 166 6.59 19.70 3.16
CA GLU A 166 5.50 20.19 4.01
C GLU A 166 4.28 19.31 3.81
N ASN A 167 3.56 19.07 4.91
CA ASN A 167 2.29 18.35 4.95
C ASN A 167 1.31 18.93 3.91
N LYS A 168 1.32 18.37 2.70
CA LYS A 168 0.30 18.67 1.69
C LYS A 168 -0.97 17.94 2.11
N ASP A 169 -2.04 18.71 2.23
CA ASP A 169 -3.38 18.16 2.41
C ASP A 169 -3.78 17.39 1.14
N TRP A 170 -3.91 16.06 1.29
CA TRP A 170 -4.26 15.14 0.20
C TRP A 170 -5.77 14.99 0.00
N SER A 171 -6.59 15.64 0.83
CA SER A 171 -8.05 15.63 0.74
C SER A 171 -8.59 15.92 -0.68
N PRO A 172 -8.03 16.88 -1.45
CA PRO A 172 -8.53 17.18 -2.79
C PRO A 172 -8.35 16.03 -3.79
N ILE A 173 -7.25 15.27 -3.68
CA ILE A 173 -6.93 14.16 -4.59
C ILE A 173 -7.79 12.95 -4.27
N VAL A 174 -8.04 12.70 -2.98
CA VAL A 174 -8.91 11.62 -2.51
C VAL A 174 -10.37 11.88 -2.90
N ASN A 175 -10.85 13.12 -2.77
CA ASN A 175 -12.23 13.47 -3.11
C ASN A 175 -12.49 13.35 -4.62
N LYS A 176 -11.54 13.79 -5.46
CA LYS A 176 -11.63 13.65 -6.93
C LYS A 176 -11.70 12.18 -7.39
N TYR A 177 -11.06 11.27 -6.64
CA TYR A 177 -11.13 9.83 -6.94
C TYR A 177 -12.48 9.21 -6.58
N ILE A 178 -13.15 9.73 -5.54
CA ILE A 178 -14.46 9.26 -5.09
C ILE A 178 -15.56 9.75 -6.05
N GLU A 179 -15.48 11.01 -6.50
CA GLU A 179 -16.45 11.61 -7.42
C GLU A 179 -16.45 10.93 -8.80
N ASN A 180 -15.30 10.45 -9.29
CA ASN A 180 -15.18 9.78 -10.59
C ASN A 180 -15.61 8.30 -10.58
N LYS A 181 -16.10 7.78 -9.44
CA LYS A 181 -16.60 6.39 -9.30
C LYS A 181 -18.04 6.31 -8.79
N GLY A 182 -18.75 7.44 -8.71
CA GLY A 182 -20.19 7.51 -8.44
C GLY A 182 -21.01 7.57 -9.71
#